data_AF-A0A7S6MGU5-F1
#
_entry.id   AF-A0A7S6MGU5-F1
#
_cell.length_a   1.000
_cell.length_b   1.000
_cell.length_c   1.000
_cell.angle_alpha   90.00
_cell.angle_beta   90.00
_cell.angle_gamma   90.00
#
_symmetry.space_group_name_H-M   'P 1'
#
loop_
_entity.id
_entity.type
_entity.pdbx_description
1 polymer ?
#
loop_
_entity_poly.entity_id
_entity_poly.type
_entity_poly.pdbx_seq_one_letter_code
_entity_poly.pdbx_strand_id
1 'polypeptide(L)'
;MFGLAVFFAWVFIESLFLSTIGTTPGKWLFKIRLIPPSGETPDYSTALSRSFKVWWLGFGIGFPLVSFITLLVSYNKLTKNGITRWDRDSGFTVAHERIGPLRVIFAIVFFVSFLLLAAIGSTIDIEQIIPTDATSWHV
;
A
#
# COMPACT_ATOMS: atom_id res chain seq x y z
N MET A 1 12.81 10.17 7.26
CA MET A 1 12.80 10.42 5.79
C MET A 1 12.77 9.14 4.97
N PHE A 2 13.53 8.10 5.33
CA PHE A 2 13.54 6.80 4.64
C PHE A 2 12.14 6.23 4.32
N GLY A 3 11.20 6.27 5.27
CA GLY A 3 9.84 5.77 5.07
C GLY A 3 9.06 6.48 3.94
N LEU A 4 9.24 7.80 3.77
CA LEU A 4 8.60 8.54 2.67
C LEU A 4 9.18 8.14 1.31
N ALA A 5 10.49 7.87 1.26
CA ALA A 5 11.15 7.41 0.03
C ALA A 5 10.66 6.00 -0.36
N VAL A 6 10.55 5.07 0.60
CA VAL A 6 9.97 3.75 0.38
C VAL A 6 8.52 3.86 -0.10
N PHE A 7 7.75 4.75 0.53
CA PHE A 7 6.35 4.97 0.17
C PHE A 7 6.18 5.57 -1.23
N PHE A 8 7.07 6.48 -1.63
CA PHE A 8 7.10 7.01 -2.99
C PHE A 8 7.57 5.94 -4.01
N ALA A 9 8.57 5.14 -3.67
CA ALA A 9 9.04 4.04 -4.52
C ALA A 9 7.92 3.02 -4.82
N TRP A 10 7.01 2.82 -3.85
CA TRP A 10 5.83 1.97 -4.03
C TRP A 10 4.95 2.39 -5.22
N VAL A 11 4.93 3.67 -5.61
CA VAL A 11 4.17 4.16 -6.77
C VAL A 11 4.62 3.45 -8.05
N PHE A 12 5.92 3.26 -8.23
CA PHE A 12 6.47 2.61 -9.42
C PHE A 12 6.24 1.09 -9.39
N ILE A 13 6.38 0.49 -8.21
CA ILE A 13 6.16 -0.95 -7.98
C ILE A 13 4.69 -1.31 -8.21
N GLU A 14 3.74 -0.55 -7.63
CA GLU A 14 2.31 -0.73 -7.86
C GLU A 14 1.99 -0.63 -9.34
N SER A 15 2.55 0.35 -10.04
CA SER A 15 2.30 0.57 -11.46
C SER A 15 2.81 -0.58 -12.31
N LEU A 16 3.95 -1.16 -11.96
CA LEU A 16 4.49 -2.35 -12.62
C LEU A 16 3.58 -3.56 -12.42
N PHE A 17 3.07 -3.78 -11.20
CA PHE A 17 2.12 -4.86 -10.93
C PHE A 17 0.82 -4.68 -11.71
N LEU A 18 0.29 -3.45 -11.78
CA LEU A 18 -0.93 -3.17 -12.53
C LEU A 18 -0.74 -3.34 -14.04
N SER A 19 0.40 -2.97 -14.60
CA SER A 19 0.62 -3.11 -16.05
C SER A 19 0.95 -4.53 -16.50
N THR A 20 1.49 -5.36 -15.61
CA THR A 20 1.89 -6.74 -15.93
C THR A 20 0.85 -7.79 -15.54
N ILE A 21 0.32 -7.68 -14.31
CA ILE A 21 -0.61 -8.66 -13.71
C ILE A 21 -2.05 -8.13 -13.71
N GLY A 22 -2.26 -6.82 -13.85
CA GLY A 22 -3.58 -6.19 -13.73
C GLY A 22 -4.07 -6.02 -12.29
N THR A 23 -3.29 -6.44 -11.30
CA THR A 23 -3.63 -6.33 -9.87
C THR A 23 -2.38 -6.31 -8.99
N THR A 24 -2.53 -5.94 -7.72
CA THR A 24 -1.46 -6.04 -6.71
C THR A 24 -1.75 -7.20 -5.75
N PRO A 25 -0.73 -7.77 -5.06
CA PRO A 25 -0.94 -8.91 -4.16
C PRO A 25 -2.05 -8.68 -3.12
N GLY A 26 -2.11 -7.49 -2.53
CA GLY A 26 -3.17 -7.12 -1.59
C GLY A 26 -4.56 -7.04 -2.24
N LYS A 27 -4.68 -6.40 -3.41
CA LYS A 27 -5.95 -6.32 -4.14
C LYS A 27 -6.44 -7.72 -4.56
N TRP A 28 -5.52 -8.58 -4.99
CA TRP A 28 -5.83 -9.99 -5.29
C TRP A 28 -6.34 -10.74 -4.06
N LEU A 29 -5.72 -10.53 -2.90
CA LEU A 29 -6.14 -11.15 -1.64
C LEU A 29 -7.58 -10.78 -1.28
N PHE A 30 -7.94 -9.50 -1.45
CA PHE A 30 -9.28 -8.98 -1.16
C PHE A 30 -10.24 -9.01 -2.36
N LYS A 31 -9.88 -9.70 -3.45
CA LYS A 31 -10.73 -9.82 -4.65
C LYS A 31 -11.19 -8.47 -5.23
N ILE A 32 -10.31 -7.47 -5.16
CA ILE A 32 -10.49 -6.16 -5.77
C ILE A 32 -9.90 -6.22 -7.18
N ARG A 33 -10.73 -5.94 -8.19
CA ARG A 33 -10.31 -5.81 -9.59
C ARG A 33 -10.37 -4.35 -10.03
N LEU A 34 -9.35 -3.92 -10.75
CA LEU A 34 -9.31 -2.64 -11.43
C LEU A 34 -9.56 -2.90 -12.91
N ILE A 35 -10.63 -2.33 -13.43
CA ILE A 35 -11.00 -2.41 -14.84
C ILE A 35 -10.52 -1.12 -15.48
N PRO A 36 -9.49 -1.15 -16.35
CA PRO A 36 -9.00 0.05 -17.02
C PRO A 36 -9.96 0.50 -18.14
N PRO A 37 -9.77 1.71 -18.69
CA PRO A 37 -10.61 2.24 -19.76
C PRO A 37 -10.67 1.35 -21.02
N SER A 38 -9.59 0.65 -21.32
CA SER A 38 -9.48 -0.28 -22.47
C SER A 38 -10.20 -1.61 -22.25
N GLY A 39 -10.55 -1.96 -21.00
CA GLY A 39 -11.12 -3.26 -20.63
C GLY A 39 -10.12 -4.40 -20.44
N GLU A 40 -8.83 -4.20 -20.74
CA GLU A 40 -7.76 -5.20 -20.62
C GLU A 40 -6.83 -4.91 -19.44
N THR A 41 -5.51 -5.06 -19.61
CA THR A 41 -4.50 -4.54 -18.66
C THR A 41 -4.14 -3.10 -19.04
N PRO A 42 -3.97 -2.19 -18.06
CA PRO A 42 -3.52 -0.83 -18.36
C PRO A 42 -2.05 -0.85 -18.81
N ASP A 43 -1.69 0.04 -19.73
CA ASP A 43 -0.28 0.30 -19.99
C ASP A 43 0.39 0.94 -18.77
N TYR A 44 1.73 0.87 -18.71
CA TYR A 44 2.48 1.37 -17.56
C TYR A 44 2.24 2.85 -17.29
N SER A 45 2.06 3.67 -18.33
CA SER A 45 1.85 5.12 -18.16
C SER A 45 0.50 5.43 -17.50
N THR A 46 -0.57 4.73 -17.91
CA THR A 46 -1.90 4.84 -17.30
C THR A 46 -1.90 4.33 -15.86
N ALA A 47 -1.23 3.19 -15.61
CA ALA A 47 -1.07 2.65 -14.27
C ALA A 47 -0.29 3.62 -13.36
N LEU A 48 0.80 4.21 -13.86
CA LEU A 48 1.63 5.18 -13.14
C LEU A 48 0.88 6.46 -12.84
N SER A 49 0.15 7.01 -13.81
CA SER A 49 -0.70 8.19 -13.61
C SER A 49 -1.74 7.95 -12.50
N ARG A 50 -2.38 6.77 -12.49
CA ARG A 50 -3.31 6.40 -11.42
C ARG A 50 -2.59 6.27 -10.06
N SER A 51 -1.50 5.52 -9.98
CA SER A 51 -0.78 5.28 -8.71
C SER A 51 -0.21 6.58 -8.13
N PHE A 52 0.28 7.48 -8.99
CA PHE A 52 0.76 8.80 -8.56
C PHE A 52 -0.38 9.66 -8.00
N LYS A 53 -1.55 9.65 -8.63
CA LYS A 53 -2.75 10.33 -8.10
C LYS A 53 -3.18 9.73 -6.76
N VAL A 54 -3.07 8.41 -6.55
CA VAL A 54 -3.33 7.79 -5.24
C VAL A 54 -2.36 8.32 -4.18
N TRP A 55 -1.06 8.37 -4.49
CA TRP A 55 -0.05 8.89 -3.58
C TRP A 55 -0.25 10.37 -3.24
N TRP A 56 -0.57 11.20 -4.23
CA TRP A 56 -0.79 12.64 -4.03
C TRP A 56 -2.16 12.97 -3.42
N LEU A 57 -3.26 12.51 -4.05
CA LEU A 57 -4.64 12.87 -3.67
C LEU A 57 -5.21 11.98 -2.57
N GLY A 58 -4.75 10.73 -2.47
CA GLY A 58 -5.18 9.79 -1.44
C GLY A 58 -4.33 9.93 -0.19
N PHE A 59 -3.01 9.80 -0.33
CA PHE A 59 -2.08 9.81 0.80
C PHE A 59 -1.42 11.16 1.08
N GLY A 60 -1.72 12.24 0.37
CA GLY A 60 -1.19 13.56 0.71
C GLY A 60 0.33 13.56 0.90
N ILE A 61 1.05 12.94 -0.05
CA ILE A 61 2.51 12.72 -0.07
C ILE A 61 3.11 11.90 1.09
N GLY A 62 2.28 11.25 1.91
CA GLY A 62 2.69 10.36 2.99
C GLY A 62 2.77 11.03 4.37
N PHE A 63 2.37 12.29 4.51
CA PHE A 63 2.30 12.95 5.82
C PHE A 63 1.08 12.45 6.62
N PRO A 64 1.23 11.87 7.82
CA PRO A 64 0.14 11.16 8.51
C PRO A 64 -1.16 11.96 8.67
N LEU A 65 -1.09 13.21 9.11
CA LEU A 65 -2.27 14.06 9.29
C LEU A 65 -2.93 14.43 7.96
N VAL A 66 -2.12 14.73 6.94
CA VAL A 66 -2.63 15.06 5.60
C VAL A 66 -3.28 13.83 4.99
N SER A 67 -2.60 12.68 5.00
CA SER A 67 -3.11 11.37 4.58
C SER A 67 -4.46 11.06 5.20
N PHE A 68 -4.61 11.30 6.51
CA PHE A 68 -5.85 11.01 7.22
C PHE A 68 -7.01 11.85 6.68
N ILE A 69 -6.80 13.16 6.55
CA ILE A 69 -7.82 14.08 6.02
C ILE A 69 -8.15 13.73 4.56
N THR A 70 -7.15 13.51 3.71
CA THR A 70 -7.35 13.20 2.29
C THR A 70 -8.06 11.86 2.08
N LEU A 71 -7.74 10.85 2.89
CA LEU A 71 -8.43 9.56 2.89
C LEU A 71 -9.87 9.70 3.39
N LEU A 72 -10.12 10.48 4.45
CA LEU A 72 -11.47 10.72 4.96
C LEU A 72 -12.36 11.41 3.91
N VAL A 73 -11.82 12.44 3.24
CA VAL A 73 -12.51 13.12 2.14
C VAL A 73 -12.74 12.18 0.96
N SER A 74 -11.75 11.34 0.62
CA SER A 74 -11.86 10.37 -0.47
C SER A 74 -12.88 9.28 -0.16
N TYR A 75 -12.96 8.81 1.08
CA TYR A 75 -13.98 7.88 1.56
C TYR A 75 -15.38 8.47 1.41
N ASN A 76 -15.58 9.71 1.87
CA ASN A 76 -16.86 10.39 1.72
C ASN A 76 -17.27 10.54 0.25
N LYS A 77 -16.33 10.85 -0.64
CA LYS A 77 -16.57 10.92 -2.08
C LYS A 77 -16.88 9.55 -2.69
N LEU A 78 -16.17 8.51 -2.28
CA LEU A 78 -16.39 7.14 -2.74
C LEU A 78 -17.77 6.64 -2.32
N THR A 79 -18.18 6.84 -1.07
CA THR A 79 -19.49 6.40 -0.57
C THR A 79 -20.64 7.17 -1.21
N LYS A 80 -20.46 8.47 -1.51
CA LYS A 80 -21.50 9.29 -2.16
C LYS A 80 -21.59 9.08 -3.67
N ASN A 81 -20.45 8.93 -4.36
CA ASN A 81 -20.39 8.93 -5.83
C ASN A 81 -20.06 7.56 -6.44
N GLY A 82 -19.76 6.54 -5.62
CA GLY A 82 -19.33 5.22 -6.07
C GLY A 82 -17.93 5.15 -6.69
N ILE A 83 -17.19 6.27 -6.76
CA ILE A 83 -15.87 6.32 -7.40
C ILE A 83 -14.96 7.35 -6.72
N THR A 84 -13.67 7.02 -6.64
CA THR A 84 -12.63 7.93 -6.14
C THR A 84 -12.18 8.91 -7.22
N ARG A 85 -11.44 9.96 -6.83
CA ARG A 85 -10.93 10.95 -7.79
C ARG A 85 -9.86 10.36 -8.73
N TRP A 86 -8.91 9.59 -8.19
CA TRP A 86 -7.86 8.98 -9.01
C TRP A 86 -8.38 7.90 -9.96
N ASP A 87 -9.46 7.19 -9.58
CA ASP A 87 -10.10 6.23 -10.48
C ASP A 87 -10.86 6.95 -11.60
N ARG A 88 -11.63 8.00 -11.26
CA ARG A 88 -12.34 8.84 -12.24
C ARG A 88 -11.39 9.48 -13.25
N ASP A 89 -10.35 10.16 -12.76
CA ASP A 89 -9.42 10.93 -13.59
C ASP A 89 -8.53 10.04 -14.48
N SER A 90 -8.45 8.74 -14.19
CA SER A 90 -7.73 7.76 -15.01
C SER A 90 -8.67 6.77 -15.71
N GLY A 91 -9.99 6.96 -15.61
CA GLY A 91 -11.02 6.12 -16.22
C GLY A 91 -11.08 4.67 -15.72
N PHE A 92 -10.58 4.40 -14.51
CA PHE A 92 -10.65 3.07 -13.90
C PHE A 92 -11.99 2.86 -13.19
N THR A 93 -12.50 1.64 -13.27
CA THR A 93 -13.63 1.16 -12.47
C THR A 93 -13.15 0.12 -11.47
N VAL A 94 -13.58 0.23 -10.21
CA VAL A 94 -13.21 -0.71 -9.15
C VAL A 94 -14.34 -1.70 -8.93
N ALA A 95 -14.09 -2.98 -9.15
CA ALA A 95 -15.03 -4.07 -8.89
C ALA A 95 -14.57 -4.90 -7.70
N HIS A 96 -15.53 -5.37 -6.90
CA HIS A 96 -15.29 -6.22 -5.74
C HIS A 96 -16.04 -7.54 -5.92
N GLU A 97 -15.36 -8.66 -5.72
CA GLU A 97 -16.01 -9.98 -5.67
C GLU A 97 -16.14 -10.46 -4.21
N ARG A 98 -16.95 -11.50 -3.99
CA ARG A 98 -17.05 -12.15 -2.68
C ARG A 98 -15.70 -12.75 -2.28
N ILE A 99 -15.21 -12.37 -1.11
CA ILE A 99 -13.98 -12.90 -0.53
C ILE A 99 -14.29 -14.23 0.16
N GLY A 100 -13.58 -15.30 -0.23
CA GLY A 100 -13.73 -16.61 0.40
C GLY A 100 -13.12 -16.67 1.80
N PRO A 101 -13.61 -17.53 2.70
CA PRO A 101 -13.18 -17.59 4.10
C PRO A 101 -11.67 -17.88 4.25
N LEU A 102 -11.09 -18.71 3.38
CA LEU A 102 -9.64 -18.99 3.39
C LEU A 102 -8.78 -17.74 3.18
N ARG A 103 -9.19 -16.82 2.27
CA ARG A 103 -8.46 -15.57 2.02
C ARG A 103 -8.57 -14.63 3.22
N VAL A 104 -9.72 -14.62 3.88
CA VAL A 104 -9.92 -13.85 5.12
C VAL A 104 -9.03 -14.38 6.24
N ILE A 105 -9.02 -15.70 6.47
CA ILE A 105 -8.15 -16.34 7.47
C ILE A 105 -6.69 -16.03 7.17
N PHE A 106 -6.26 -16.19 5.91
CA PHE A 106 -4.89 -15.87 5.51
C PHE A 106 -4.54 -14.40 5.77
N ALA A 107 -5.43 -13.46 5.41
CA ALA A 107 -5.22 -12.04 5.66
C ALA A 107 -5.08 -11.73 7.16
N ILE A 108 -5.92 -12.34 8.01
CA ILE A 108 -5.86 -12.18 9.47
C ILE A 108 -4.55 -12.76 10.02
N VAL A 109 -4.20 -13.99 9.66
CA VAL A 109 -2.97 -14.65 10.14
C VAL A 109 -1.73 -13.88 9.70
N PHE A 110 -1.70 -13.41 8.46
CA PHE A 110 -0.62 -12.57 7.94
C PHE A 110 -0.49 -11.27 8.75
N PHE A 111 -1.61 -10.58 8.98
CA PHE A 111 -1.60 -9.31 9.71
C PHE A 111 -1.19 -9.48 11.17
N VAL A 112 -1.73 -10.49 11.87
CA VAL A 112 -1.34 -10.79 13.26
C VAL A 112 0.14 -11.17 13.35
N SER A 113 0.62 -12.04 12.46
CA SER A 113 2.04 -12.41 12.40
C SER A 113 2.95 -11.19 12.18
N PHE A 114 2.56 -10.29 11.27
CA PHE A 114 3.29 -9.05 11.02
C PHE A 114 3.36 -8.16 12.28
N LEU A 115 2.24 -7.98 12.99
CA LEU A 115 2.20 -7.19 14.23
C LEU A 115 3.08 -7.80 15.33
N LEU A 116 3.07 -9.12 15.48
CA LEU A 116 3.91 -9.82 16.45
C LEU A 116 5.40 -9.63 16.14
N LEU A 117 5.80 -9.78 14.87
CA LEU A 117 7.19 -9.56 14.45
C LEU A 117 7.62 -8.11 14.66
N ALA A 118 6.75 -7.14 14.35
CA ALA A 118 7.04 -5.72 14.57
C ALA A 118 7.17 -5.40 16.06
N ALA A 119 6.33 -5.98 16.92
CA ALA A 119 6.42 -5.82 18.37
C ALA A 119 7.72 -6.40 18.93
N ILE A 120 8.09 -7.63 18.54
CA ILE A 120 9.34 -8.27 18.95
C ILE A 120 10.54 -7.42 18.50
N GLY A 121 10.56 -6.98 17.24
CA GLY A 121 11.63 -6.13 16.72
C GLY A 121 11.75 -4.79 17.44
N SER A 122 10.66 -4.25 17.99
CA SER A 122 10.69 -3.03 18.80
C SER A 122 11.19 -3.23 20.25
N THR A 123 11.22 -4.48 20.73
CA THR A 123 11.70 -4.83 22.08
C THR A 123 13.14 -5.31 22.13
N ILE A 124 13.73 -5.66 20.98
CA ILE A 124 15.14 -6.06 20.90
C ILE A 124 15.97 -4.78 20.69
N ASP A 125 16.50 -4.23 21.77
CA ASP A 125 17.50 -3.17 21.69
C ASP A 125 18.80 -3.75 21.13
N ILE A 126 19.34 -3.13 20.08
CA ILE A 126 20.57 -3.55 19.39
C ILE A 126 21.78 -3.59 20.35
N GLU A 127 21.72 -2.87 21.48
CA GLU A 127 22.74 -2.91 22.55
C GLU A 127 22.90 -4.27 23.24
N GLN A 128 21.91 -5.18 23.17
CA GLN A 128 22.10 -6.56 23.66
C GLN A 128 22.86 -7.47 22.68
N ILE A 129 22.98 -7.06 21.41
CA ILE A 129 23.59 -7.87 20.34
C ILE A 129 25.08 -7.58 20.19
N ILE A 130 25.53 -6.36 20.52
CA ILE A 130 26.96 -5.99 20.56
C ILE A 130 27.34 -5.78 22.02
N PRO A 131 28.00 -6.75 22.69
CA PRO A 131 28.51 -6.50 24.02
C PRO A 131 29.53 -5.35 23.98
N THR A 132 29.38 -4.41 24.91
CA THR A 132 30.26 -3.26 25.13
C THR A 132 31.70 -3.62 25.49
N ASP A 133 32.05 -4.91 25.55
CA ASP A 133 33.39 -5.43 25.80
C ASP A 133 34.31 -5.36 24.57
N ALA A 134 33.76 -5.24 23.35
CA ALA A 134 34.56 -5.12 22.13
C ALA A 134 35.34 -3.79 22.01
N THR A 135 35.05 -2.81 22.87
CA THR A 135 35.73 -1.50 22.93
C THR A 135 36.89 -1.41 23.92
N SER A 136 37.28 -2.49 24.61
CA SER A 136 38.38 -2.47 25.58
C SER A 136 39.80 -2.67 25.01
N TRP A 137 40.00 -2.57 23.69
CA TRP A 137 41.29 -2.83 23.02
C TRP A 137 42.09 -1.58 22.61
N HIS A 138 41.89 -0.45 23.27
CA HIS A 138 42.77 0.71 23.11
C HIS A 138 43.34 1.14 24.47
N VAL A 139 44.38 0.41 24.89
CA VAL A 139 45.52 0.94 25.66
C VAL A 139 46.69 1.07 24.70
#